data_AF-A0A438IF71-F1
#
_entry.id   AF-A0A438IF71-F1
#
_cell.length_a   1.000
_cell.length_b   1.000
_cell.length_c   1.000
_cell.angle_alpha   90.00
_cell.angle_beta   90.00
_cell.angle_gamma   90.00
#
_symmetry.space_group_name_H-M   'P 1'
#
loop_
_entity.id
_entity.type
_entity.pdbx_description
1 polymer ?
#
loop_
_entity_poly.entity_id
_entity_poly.type
_entity_poly.pdbx_seq_one_letter_code
_entity_poly.pdbx_strand_id
1 'polypeptide(L)'
;MDVSSYHRQELKQYPSLRVEVTNAACEALDRMKEESRRATVQLVDMETSYLTVEFFRKLPQDIEKGGNPTHSIFDRYNDSYLRRIGTTVLSYVTMVVASLRNSIPKSVVYCQVREAKRSLLDHFFADLGKKETKQLGSLLDEDPAVMQRRTNLAKRLELYRSAQAEIDAVAWSK
;
A
#
# COMPACT_ATOMS: atom_id res chain seq x y z
N MET A 1 -12.80 -22.52 -7.10
CA MET A 1 -11.36 -22.80 -7.22
C MET A 1 -10.65 -21.47 -7.39
N ASP A 2 -9.86 -21.09 -6.39
CA ASP A 2 -9.31 -19.74 -6.27
C ASP A 2 -8.02 -19.62 -7.11
N VAL A 3 -8.11 -18.90 -8.23
CA VAL A 3 -7.01 -18.65 -9.18
C VAL A 3 -5.83 -17.94 -8.49
N SER A 4 -6.08 -17.22 -7.38
CA SER A 4 -5.06 -16.58 -6.55
C SER A 4 -4.15 -17.57 -5.81
N SER A 5 -4.61 -18.81 -5.59
CA SER A 5 -3.81 -19.84 -4.89
C SER A 5 -2.72 -20.46 -5.78
N TYR A 6 -2.99 -20.60 -7.09
CA TYR A 6 -2.06 -21.21 -8.05
C TYR A 6 -0.85 -20.32 -8.35
N HIS A 7 -1.04 -19.01 -8.55
CA HIS A 7 0.08 -18.07 -8.76
C HIS A 7 1.08 -18.06 -7.61
N ARG A 8 0.61 -18.33 -6.38
CA ARG A 8 1.48 -18.45 -5.20
C ARG A 8 2.29 -19.74 -5.15
N GLN A 9 1.91 -20.78 -5.90
CA GLN A 9 2.65 -22.04 -5.96
C GLN A 9 3.85 -21.94 -6.91
N GLU A 10 3.71 -21.24 -8.04
CA GLU A 10 4.79 -21.10 -9.02
C GLU A 10 5.98 -20.32 -8.45
N LEU A 11 5.73 -19.19 -7.76
CA LEU A 11 6.80 -18.45 -7.09
C LEU A 11 7.40 -19.18 -5.87
N LYS A 12 6.71 -20.20 -5.31
CA LYS A 12 7.27 -21.02 -4.23
C LYS A 12 8.36 -21.96 -4.73
N GLN A 13 8.31 -22.34 -6.00
CA GLN A 13 9.30 -23.22 -6.61
C GLN A 13 10.68 -22.56 -6.71
N TYR A 14 10.73 -21.23 -6.81
CA TYR A 14 11.94 -20.44 -7.03
C TYR A 14 12.20 -19.46 -5.87
N PRO A 15 12.88 -19.90 -4.78
CA PRO A 15 13.10 -19.08 -3.60
C PRO A 15 13.86 -17.79 -3.89
N SER A 16 14.88 -17.85 -4.75
CA SER A 16 15.71 -16.70 -5.16
C SER A 16 14.88 -15.65 -5.88
N LEU A 17 14.11 -16.04 -6.89
CA LEU A 17 13.20 -15.14 -7.60
C LEU A 17 12.16 -14.52 -6.65
N ARG A 18 11.61 -15.30 -5.71
CA ARG A 18 10.65 -14.78 -4.72
C ARG A 18 11.26 -13.68 -3.86
N VAL A 19 12.50 -13.85 -3.40
CA VAL A 19 13.21 -12.83 -2.63
C VAL A 19 13.41 -11.58 -3.48
N GLU A 20 13.84 -11.74 -4.74
CA GLU A 20 14.06 -10.60 -5.64
C GLU A 20 12.78 -9.81 -5.93
N VAL A 21 11.66 -10.51 -6.20
CA VAL A 21 10.34 -9.86 -6.39
C VAL A 21 9.88 -9.15 -5.12
N THR A 22 10.14 -9.73 -3.95
CA THR A 22 9.80 -9.11 -2.65
C THR A 22 10.62 -7.84 -2.44
N ASN A 23 11.93 -7.91 -2.70
CA ASN A 23 12.83 -6.75 -2.61
C ASN A 23 12.40 -5.64 -3.56
N ALA A 24 12.09 -5.98 -4.82
CA ALA A 24 11.60 -5.01 -5.80
C ALA A 24 10.29 -4.35 -5.37
N ALA A 25 9.38 -5.11 -4.74
CA ALA A 25 8.14 -4.56 -4.20
C ALA A 25 8.38 -3.61 -3.02
N CYS A 26 9.28 -3.96 -2.10
CA CYS A 26 9.70 -3.08 -1.00
C CYS A 26 10.34 -1.80 -1.52
N GLU A 27 11.28 -1.92 -2.47
CA GLU A 27 11.97 -0.78 -3.06
C GLU A 27 11.01 0.15 -3.80
N ALA A 28 10.03 -0.40 -4.54
CA ALA A 28 9.00 0.41 -5.19
C ALA A 28 8.18 1.23 -4.19
N LEU A 29 7.83 0.67 -3.03
CA LEU A 29 7.13 1.38 -1.96
C LEU A 29 8.00 2.46 -1.31
N ASP A 30 9.29 2.18 -1.11
CA ASP A 30 10.23 3.11 -0.50
C ASP A 30 10.52 4.30 -1.43
N ARG A 31 10.65 4.06 -2.74
CA ARG A 31 10.83 5.13 -3.73
C ARG A 31 9.69 6.16 -3.70
N MET A 32 8.45 5.72 -3.49
CA MET A 32 7.28 6.59 -3.47
C MET A 32 7.00 7.23 -2.10
N LYS A 33 7.79 6.88 -1.06
CA LYS A 33 7.56 7.33 0.32
C LYS A 33 7.72 8.84 0.48
N GLU A 34 8.74 9.43 -0.14
CA GLU A 34 9.01 10.86 -0.01
C GLU A 34 7.97 11.69 -0.75
N GLU A 35 7.52 11.24 -1.93
CA GLU A 35 6.43 11.90 -2.66
C GLU A 35 5.11 11.86 -1.87
N SER A 36 4.77 10.70 -1.30
CA SER A 36 3.61 10.56 -0.43
C SER A 36 3.69 11.45 0.82
N ARG A 37 4.88 11.58 1.42
CA ARG A 37 5.11 12.48 2.55
C ARG A 37 4.89 13.93 2.14
N ARG A 38 5.48 14.37 1.02
CA ARG A 38 5.32 15.74 0.50
C ARG A 38 3.86 16.07 0.22
N ALA A 39 3.13 15.17 -0.43
CA ALA A 39 1.69 15.34 -0.70
C ALA A 39 0.88 15.44 0.61
N THR A 40 1.20 14.61 1.61
CA THR A 40 0.53 14.65 2.92
C THR A 40 0.78 15.96 3.66
N VAL A 41 2.02 16.46 3.64
CA VAL A 41 2.36 17.76 4.25
C VAL A 41 1.63 18.90 3.55
N GLN A 42 1.57 18.89 2.21
CA GLN A 42 0.81 19.89 1.45
C GLN A 42 -0.67 19.94 1.82
N LEU A 43 -1.31 18.80 2.10
CA LEU A 43 -2.71 18.79 2.57
C LEU A 43 -2.88 19.55 3.88
N VAL A 44 -1.91 19.44 4.80
CA VAL A 44 -1.93 20.17 6.06
C VAL A 44 -1.65 21.65 5.83
N ASP A 45 -0.64 21.97 5.00
CA ASP A 45 -0.27 23.35 4.68
C ASP A 45 -1.43 24.11 4.04
N MET A 46 -2.22 23.45 3.20
CA MET A 46 -3.44 24.01 2.60
C MET A 46 -4.46 24.44 3.67
N GLU A 47 -4.68 23.62 4.69
CA GLU A 47 -5.61 23.94 5.79
C GLU A 47 -5.07 25.06 6.70
N THR A 48 -3.75 25.23 6.79
CA THR A 48 -3.14 26.37 7.52
C THR A 48 -3.14 27.66 6.72
N SER A 49 -3.13 27.57 5.39
CA SER A 49 -3.03 28.73 4.49
C SER A 49 -4.37 29.44 4.28
N TYR A 50 -5.49 28.73 4.39
CA TYR A 50 -6.80 29.31 4.18
C TYR A 50 -7.86 28.76 5.14
N LEU A 51 -8.65 29.66 5.71
CA LEU A 51 -9.76 29.28 6.59
C LEU A 51 -10.98 28.84 5.76
N THR A 52 -11.61 27.75 6.18
CA THR A 52 -12.86 27.30 5.54
C THR A 52 -13.99 28.27 5.87
N VAL A 53 -14.25 29.23 4.97
CA VAL A 53 -15.26 30.30 5.15
C VAL A 53 -16.66 29.74 5.44
N GLU A 54 -17.02 28.62 4.83
CA GLU A 54 -18.33 28.00 4.98
C GLU A 54 -18.60 27.53 6.43
N PHE A 55 -17.56 27.20 7.19
CA PHE A 55 -17.70 26.93 8.63
C PHE A 55 -18.19 28.17 9.38
N PHE A 56 -17.56 29.32 9.12
CA PHE A 56 -17.86 30.55 9.85
C PHE A 56 -19.20 31.18 9.44
N ARG A 57 -19.67 30.94 8.21
CA ARG A 57 -21.01 31.38 7.77
C ARG A 57 -22.15 30.70 8.53
N LYS A 58 -21.92 29.49 9.05
CA LYS A 58 -22.91 28.69 9.79
C LYS A 58 -22.91 28.96 11.29
N LEU A 59 -21.97 29.76 11.79
CA LEU A 59 -21.96 30.15 13.20
C LEU A 59 -23.20 31.01 13.48
N PRO A 60 -23.87 30.80 14.63
CA PRO A 60 -24.94 31.68 15.08
C PRO A 60 -24.44 33.12 15.09
N GLN A 61 -25.10 34.00 14.34
CA GLN A 61 -24.89 35.45 14.44
C GLN A 61 -25.56 35.97 15.72
N ASP A 62 -25.20 35.43 16.87
CA ASP A 62 -25.54 36.03 18.16
C ASP A 62 -24.64 37.25 18.34
N ILE A 63 -24.95 38.29 17.57
CA ILE A 63 -24.44 39.64 17.71
C ILE A 63 -25.10 40.20 18.96
N GLU A 64 -24.58 39.84 20.14
CA GLU A 64 -24.57 40.82 21.22
C GLU A 64 -23.69 41.95 20.70
N LYS A 65 -24.33 42.94 20.09
CA LYS A 65 -23.69 44.19 19.67
C LYS A 65 -22.83 44.62 20.84
N GLY A 66 -21.54 44.75 20.57
CA GLY A 66 -20.50 44.94 21.59
C GLY A 66 -20.99 45.82 22.72
N GLY A 67 -20.74 45.36 23.95
CA GLY A 67 -21.12 46.06 25.17
C GLY A 67 -20.81 47.55 25.09
N ASN A 68 -21.59 48.34 25.83
CA ASN A 68 -21.64 49.79 25.79
C ASN A 68 -20.27 50.43 25.43
N PRO A 69 -20.15 51.22 24.34
CA PRO A 69 -18.87 51.73 23.83
C PRO A 69 -18.06 52.57 24.82
N THR A 70 -18.64 52.94 25.96
CA THR A 70 -18.00 53.59 27.11
C THR A 70 -17.20 52.65 28.00
N HIS A 71 -17.38 51.32 27.90
CA HIS A 71 -16.63 50.33 28.67
C HIS A 71 -15.24 50.12 28.08
N SER A 72 -14.26 49.85 28.95
CA SER A 72 -12.90 49.50 28.54
C SER A 72 -12.94 48.30 27.59
N ILE A 73 -11.99 48.20 26.67
CA ILE A 73 -11.88 47.05 25.75
C ILE A 73 -11.87 45.73 26.52
N PHE A 74 -11.29 45.70 27.72
CA PHE A 74 -11.25 44.55 28.61
C PHE A 74 -12.62 44.22 29.22
N ASP A 75 -13.41 45.22 29.61
CA ASP A 75 -14.78 44.99 30.11
C ASP A 75 -15.76 44.61 28.99
N ARG A 76 -15.45 45.00 27.74
CA ARG A 76 -16.24 44.67 26.54
C ARG A 76 -16.09 43.21 26.12
N TYR A 77 -14.93 42.60 26.40
CA TYR A 77 -14.63 41.19 26.15
C TYR A 77 -14.68 40.40 27.45
N ASN A 78 -15.90 40.18 27.93
CA ASN A 78 -16.16 39.38 29.13
C ASN A 78 -15.64 37.94 28.97
N ASP A 79 -15.39 37.22 30.08
CA ASP A 79 -14.91 35.83 30.08
C ASP A 79 -15.78 34.90 29.21
N SER A 80 -17.09 35.18 29.15
CA SER A 80 -18.04 34.49 28.26
C SER A 80 -17.71 34.64 26.77
N TYR A 81 -17.21 35.80 26.34
CA TYR A 81 -16.80 36.05 24.95
C TYR A 81 -15.52 35.30 24.60
N LEU A 82 -14.51 35.34 25.48
CA LEU A 82 -13.28 34.58 25.32
C LEU A 82 -13.56 33.07 25.27
N ARG A 83 -14.47 32.59 26.14
CA ARG A 83 -14.92 31.20 26.14
C ARG A 83 -15.63 30.82 24.84
N ARG A 84 -16.47 31.70 24.28
CA ARG A 84 -17.11 31.51 22.97
C ARG A 84 -16.09 31.41 21.84
N ILE A 85 -15.09 32.29 21.80
CA ILE A 85 -13.98 32.19 20.84
C ILE A 85 -13.30 30.83 20.97
N GLY A 86 -12.97 30.42 22.20
CA GLY A 86 -12.36 29.12 22.47
C GLY A 86 -13.20 27.96 21.93
N THR A 87 -14.51 27.95 22.16
CA THR A 87 -15.41 26.91 21.63
C THR A 87 -15.50 26.91 20.11
N THR A 88 -15.51 28.09 19.48
CA THR A 88 -15.55 28.23 18.01
C THR A 88 -14.26 27.73 17.37
N VAL A 89 -13.09 28.13 17.91
CA VAL A 89 -11.78 27.67 17.44
C VAL A 89 -11.66 26.16 17.59
N LEU A 90 -12.05 25.61 18.74
CA LEU A 90 -12.04 24.16 18.96
C LEU A 90 -12.93 23.42 17.96
N SER A 91 -14.11 23.96 17.67
CA SER A 91 -15.05 23.37 16.70
C SER A 91 -14.49 23.41 15.28
N TYR A 92 -13.82 24.51 14.90
CA TYR A 92 -13.13 24.63 13.62
C TYR A 92 -11.99 23.60 13.48
N VAL A 93 -11.12 23.52 14.49
CA VAL A 93 -10.01 22.56 14.51
C VAL A 93 -10.53 21.13 14.42
N THR A 94 -11.60 20.81 15.13
CA THR A 94 -12.24 19.48 15.09
C THR A 94 -12.73 19.15 13.68
N MET A 95 -13.34 20.12 12.98
CA MET A 95 -13.78 19.95 11.59
C MET A 95 -12.60 19.72 10.64
N VAL A 96 -11.52 20.51 10.75
CA VAL A 96 -10.32 20.35 9.92
C VAL A 96 -9.68 18.98 10.16
N VAL A 97 -9.54 18.55 11.42
CA VAL A 97 -9.02 17.21 11.76
C VAL A 97 -9.90 16.10 11.17
N ALA A 98 -11.22 16.27 11.16
CA ALA A 98 -12.13 15.31 10.53
C ALA A 98 -11.94 15.23 9.00
N SER A 99 -11.65 16.36 8.34
CA SER A 99 -11.29 16.39 6.91
C SER A 99 -9.96 15.66 6.67
N LEU A 100 -8.91 16.04 7.40
CA LEU A 100 -7.57 15.47 7.29
C LEU A 100 -7.54 13.96 7.56
N ARG A 101 -8.33 13.48 8.53
CA ARG A 101 -8.50 12.05 8.82
C ARG A 101 -8.94 11.24 7.59
N ASN A 102 -9.66 11.86 6.66
CA ASN A 102 -10.12 11.23 5.44
C ASN A 102 -9.20 11.47 4.25
N SER A 103 -8.56 12.64 4.14
CA SER A 103 -7.72 12.99 2.99
C SER A 103 -6.30 12.42 3.09
N ILE A 104 -5.71 12.36 4.30
CA ILE A 104 -4.34 11.86 4.50
C ILE A 104 -4.20 10.39 4.07
N PRO A 105 -5.04 9.44 4.55
CA PRO A 105 -4.90 8.05 4.11
C PRO A 105 -5.11 7.88 2.60
N LYS A 106 -6.01 8.68 2.01
CA LYS A 106 -6.24 8.67 0.55
C LYS A 106 -4.99 9.12 -0.21
N SER A 107 -4.32 10.16 0.25
CA SER A 107 -3.05 10.63 -0.34
C SER A 107 -1.95 9.59 -0.22
N VAL A 108 -1.80 8.94 0.94
CA VAL A 108 -0.80 7.86 1.11
C VAL A 108 -1.08 6.68 0.18
N VAL A 109 -2.32 6.21 0.10
CA VAL A 109 -2.69 5.11 -0.80
C VAL A 109 -2.49 5.51 -2.26
N TYR A 110 -2.87 6.73 -2.64
CA TYR A 110 -2.75 7.22 -4.00
C TYR A 110 -1.29 7.40 -4.43
N CYS A 111 -0.51 8.17 -3.68
CA CYS A 111 0.86 8.53 -4.05
C CYS A 111 1.86 7.40 -3.77
N GLN A 112 1.66 6.59 -2.73
CA GLN A 112 2.59 5.52 -2.39
C GLN A 112 2.15 4.18 -2.98
N VAL A 113 1.02 3.65 -2.51
CA VAL A 113 0.64 2.26 -2.80
C VAL A 113 0.28 2.06 -4.27
N ARG A 114 -0.56 2.94 -4.82
CA ARG A 114 -1.05 2.83 -6.19
C ARG A 114 0.07 3.09 -7.21
N GLU A 115 0.88 4.13 -7.02
CA GLU A 115 2.00 4.42 -7.93
C GLU A 115 3.14 3.40 -7.81
N ALA A 116 3.44 2.89 -6.62
CA ALA A 116 4.39 1.78 -6.46
C ALA A 116 3.92 0.53 -7.21
N LYS A 117 2.64 0.16 -7.09
CA LYS A 117 2.06 -0.97 -7.84
C LYS A 117 2.15 -0.76 -9.35
N ARG A 118 1.86 0.46 -9.82
CA ARG A 118 1.85 0.79 -11.26
C ARG A 118 3.25 0.71 -11.86
N SER A 119 4.26 1.18 -11.14
CA SER A 119 5.65 1.26 -11.60
C SER A 119 6.49 0.02 -11.31
N LEU A 120 6.03 -0.89 -10.43
CA LEU A 120 6.79 -2.06 -9.97
C LEU A 120 7.30 -2.92 -11.12
N LEU A 121 6.41 -3.37 -12.01
CA LEU A 121 6.77 -4.31 -13.07
C LEU A 121 7.70 -3.66 -14.10
N ASP A 122 7.47 -2.40 -14.44
CA ASP A 122 8.32 -1.67 -15.40
C ASP A 122 9.77 -1.59 -14.89
N HIS A 123 9.96 -1.24 -13.62
CA HIS A 123 11.29 -1.20 -13.01
C HIS A 123 11.90 -2.60 -12.86
N PHE A 124 11.10 -3.57 -12.38
CA PHE A 124 11.56 -4.94 -12.21
C PHE A 124 12.03 -5.56 -13.52
N PHE A 125 11.29 -5.38 -14.62
CA PHE A 125 11.70 -5.85 -15.94
C PHE A 125 12.92 -5.10 -16.48
N ALA A 126 13.01 -3.79 -16.26
CA ALA A 126 14.20 -3.03 -16.64
C ALA A 126 15.46 -3.53 -15.89
N ASP A 127 15.33 -3.91 -14.61
CA ASP A 127 16.43 -4.44 -13.82
C ASP A 127 16.77 -5.90 -14.18
N LEU A 128 15.78 -6.73 -14.48
CA LEU A 128 16.01 -8.07 -15.03
C LEU A 128 16.72 -8.02 -16.37
N GLY A 129 16.39 -7.05 -17.23
CA GLY A 129 17.03 -6.88 -18.54
C GLY A 129 18.52 -6.52 -18.47
N LYS A 130 18.99 -6.02 -17.32
CA LYS A 130 20.41 -5.72 -17.08
C LYS A 130 21.20 -6.93 -16.54
N LYS A 131 20.53 -7.98 -16.07
CA LYS A 131 21.18 -9.15 -15.47
C LYS A 131 21.78 -10.06 -16.55
N GLU A 132 22.94 -10.63 -16.25
CA GLU A 132 23.56 -11.63 -17.12
C GLU A 132 22.80 -12.96 -17.08
N THR A 133 22.97 -13.79 -18.13
CA THR A 133 22.33 -15.11 -18.24
C THR A 133 22.60 -16.01 -17.02
N LYS A 134 23.79 -15.92 -16.41
CA LYS A 134 24.14 -16.69 -15.20
C LYS A 134 23.33 -16.25 -13.98
N GLN A 135 23.12 -14.94 -13.81
CA GLN A 135 22.34 -14.37 -12.71
C GLN A 135 20.85 -14.64 -12.89
N LEU A 136 20.36 -14.61 -14.13
CA LEU A 136 19.00 -15.05 -14.47
C LEU A 136 18.81 -16.53 -14.15
N GLY A 137 19.82 -17.37 -14.46
CA GLY A 137 19.82 -18.79 -14.09
C GLY A 137 19.66 -19.01 -12.59
N SER A 138 20.42 -18.30 -11.76
CA SER A 138 20.36 -18.47 -10.30
C SER A 138 19.05 -18.00 -9.66
N LEU A 139 18.29 -17.12 -10.34
CA LEU A 139 16.94 -16.76 -9.89
C LEU A 139 15.95 -17.92 -10.07
N LEU A 140 16.21 -18.80 -11.04
CA LEU A 140 15.39 -19.97 -11.38
C LEU A 140 15.85 -21.25 -10.69
N ASP A 141 16.76 -21.15 -9.71
CA ASP A 141 17.15 -22.29 -8.89
C ASP A 141 15.94 -22.79 -8.10
N GLU A 142 15.53 -24.03 -8.40
CA GLU A 142 14.42 -24.68 -7.72
C GLU A 142 14.79 -25.09 -6.29
N ASP A 143 13.80 -25.11 -5.39
CA ASP A 143 13.96 -25.70 -4.05
C ASP A 143 14.50 -27.16 -4.16
N PRO A 144 15.66 -27.48 -3.53
CA PRO A 144 16.24 -28.82 -3.56
C PRO A 144 15.26 -29.92 -3.10
N ALA A 145 14.36 -29.62 -2.16
CA ALA A 145 13.37 -30.57 -1.70
C ALA A 145 12.32 -30.88 -2.79
N VAL A 146 11.90 -29.86 -3.54
CA VAL A 146 10.97 -30.01 -4.68
C VAL A 146 11.66 -30.77 -5.81
N MET A 147 12.91 -30.42 -6.11
CA MET A 147 13.73 -31.10 -7.11
C MET A 147 13.90 -32.59 -6.76
N GLN A 148 14.24 -32.92 -5.52
CA GLN A 148 14.42 -34.30 -5.06
C GLN A 148 13.11 -35.09 -5.08
N ARG A 149 11.98 -34.44 -4.75
CA ARG A 149 10.67 -35.07 -4.83
C ARG A 149 10.30 -35.39 -6.29
N ARG A 150 10.59 -34.47 -7.21
CA ARG A 150 10.38 -34.67 -8.66
C ARG A 150 11.22 -35.81 -9.20
N THR A 151 12.50 -35.89 -8.83
CA THR A 151 13.39 -36.98 -9.29
C THR A 151 12.94 -38.35 -8.76
N ASN A 152 12.51 -38.44 -7.49
CA ASN A 152 11.98 -39.68 -6.92
C ASN A 152 10.68 -40.14 -7.60
N LEU A 153 9.77 -39.21 -7.89
CA LEU A 153 8.53 -39.51 -8.61
C LEU A 153 8.80 -39.94 -10.05
N ALA A 154 9.75 -39.30 -10.74
CA ALA A 154 10.15 -39.67 -12.10
C ALA A 154 10.73 -41.08 -12.15
N LYS A 155 11.61 -41.45 -11.19
CA LYS A 155 12.12 -42.82 -11.07
C LYS A 155 11.00 -43.83 -10.85
N ARG A 156 10.05 -43.51 -9.96
CA ARG A 156 8.92 -44.41 -9.68
C ARG A 156 7.99 -44.57 -10.89
N LEU A 157 7.78 -43.50 -11.65
CA LEU A 157 7.02 -43.52 -12.89
C LEU A 157 7.68 -44.43 -13.94
N GLU A 158 9.00 -44.35 -14.07
CA GLU A 158 9.75 -45.19 -15.02
C GLU A 158 9.64 -46.68 -14.66
N LEU A 159 9.73 -47.02 -13.38
CA LEU A 159 9.50 -48.38 -12.90
C LEU A 159 8.08 -48.87 -13.23
N TYR A 160 7.07 -48.03 -13.05
CA TYR A 160 5.69 -48.39 -13.41
C TYR A 160 5.50 -48.55 -14.93
N ARG A 161 6.18 -47.74 -15.75
CA ARG A 161 6.16 -47.90 -17.21
C ARG A 161 6.82 -49.21 -17.66
N SER A 162 7.93 -49.59 -17.05
CA SER A 162 8.58 -50.88 -17.30
C SER A 162 7.65 -52.04 -16.93
N ALA A 163 7.05 -52.00 -15.73
CA ALA A 163 6.12 -53.03 -15.27
C ALA A 163 4.88 -53.13 -16.19
N GLN A 164 4.34 -51.99 -16.65
CA GLN A 164 3.25 -51.97 -17.61
C GLN A 164 3.65 -52.64 -18.93
N ALA A 165 4.83 -52.31 -19.47
CA ALA A 165 5.33 -52.90 -20.71
C ALA A 165 5.53 -54.43 -20.60
N GLU A 166 5.99 -54.91 -19.45
CA GLU A 166 6.12 -56.35 -19.17
C GLU A 166 4.75 -57.05 -19.12
N ILE A 167 3.76 -56.44 -18.46
CA ILE A 167 2.38 -56.96 -18.42
C ILE A 167 1.79 -57.03 -19.84
N ASP A 168 1.96 -55.97 -20.62
CA ASP A 168 1.44 -55.91 -21.98
C ASP A 168 2.13 -56.97 -22.87
N ALA A 169 3.44 -57.17 -22.76
CA ALA A 169 4.16 -58.19 -23.51
C ALA A 169 3.64 -59.61 -23.25
N VAL A 170 3.28 -59.93 -22.01
CA VAL A 170 2.70 -61.25 -21.65
C VAL A 170 1.27 -61.36 -22.13
N ALA A 171 0.46 -60.30 -21.99
CA ALA A 171 -0.96 -60.29 -22.39
C ALA A 171 -1.16 -60.53 -23.89
N TRP A 172 -0.25 -60.02 -24.74
CA TRP A 172 -0.29 -60.18 -26.19
C TRP A 172 0.48 -61.39 -26.72
N SER A 173 1.04 -62.24 -25.85
CA SER A 173 1.76 -63.47 -26.22
C SER A 173 0.87 -64.73 -26.32
N LYS A 174 -0.45 -64.58 -26.16
CA LYS A 174 -1.47 -65.62 -26.37
C LYS A 174 -2.27 -65.34 -27.64
#